data_AF-B5M754-F1
#
_entry.id   AF-B5M754-F1
#
_cell.length_a   1.000
_cell.length_b   1.000
_cell.length_c   1.000
_cell.angle_alpha   90.00
_cell.angle_beta   90.00
_cell.angle_gamma   90.00
#
_symmetry.space_group_name_H-M   'P 1'
#
loop_
_entity.id
_entity.type
_entity.pdbx_description
1 polymer ?
#
loop_
_entity_poly.entity_id
_entity_poly.type
_entity_poly.pdbx_seq_one_letter_code
_entity_poly.pdbx_strand_id
1 'polypeptide(L)'
;DSIVDITKNLTALTSGYREKSSEEKIGLLEEKFENIPILDMLNNEFRKVDVNLTENDTVYVSPITYYEKLNGFLETVDWQALYNYGGFKALYQHAPDLWDMLKTGQDQKPKTPRWETCLHKLWEAMPEPANYTYAVHSFDSEAKAEVTYIAEKIKAELIEAIRNSTWAENSSVRLLIKEVEKIQIVLGYSDNLLNQTILESLYKHVPDLNVTSSFLEIFDTLRENHHRNEMAEL
;
A
#
# COMPACT_ATOMS: atom_id res chain seq x y z
N ASP A 1 -29.41 9.97 -0.27
CA ASP A 1 -29.09 9.16 0.91
C ASP A 1 -27.70 9.63 1.35
N SER A 2 -27.56 10.08 2.60
CA SER A 2 -26.46 10.98 3.01
C SER A 2 -25.07 10.41 2.72
N ILE A 3 -24.89 9.10 2.85
CA ILE A 3 -23.62 8.41 2.56
C ILE A 3 -23.30 8.42 1.05
N VAL A 4 -24.30 8.19 0.19
CA VAL A 4 -24.12 8.19 -1.27
C VAL A 4 -23.80 9.60 -1.76
N ASP A 5 -24.46 10.60 -1.20
CA ASP A 5 -24.27 12.00 -1.58
C ASP A 5 -22.87 12.50 -1.14
N ILE A 6 -22.41 12.16 0.06
CA ILE A 6 -21.03 12.42 0.50
C ILE A 6 -20.02 11.70 -0.39
N THR A 7 -20.26 10.43 -0.73
CA THR A 7 -19.35 9.66 -1.59
C THR A 7 -19.18 10.36 -2.95
N LYS A 8 -20.28 10.84 -3.55
CA LYS A 8 -20.24 11.59 -4.81
C LYS A 8 -19.47 12.90 -4.67
N ASN A 9 -19.73 13.65 -3.60
CA ASN A 9 -19.05 14.92 -3.36
C ASN A 9 -17.54 14.72 -3.20
N LEU A 10 -17.11 13.79 -2.36
CA LEU A 10 -15.69 13.46 -2.17
C LEU A 10 -15.03 12.96 -3.47
N THR A 11 -15.73 12.15 -4.26
CA THR A 11 -15.23 11.69 -5.57
C THR A 11 -15.09 12.85 -6.57
N ALA A 12 -15.95 13.86 -6.51
CA ALA A 12 -15.83 15.04 -7.37
C ALA A 12 -14.59 15.88 -7.03
N LEU A 13 -14.11 15.83 -5.79
CA LEU A 13 -12.91 16.56 -5.36
C LEU A 13 -11.63 16.02 -6.03
N THR A 14 -11.59 14.73 -6.40
CA THR A 14 -10.40 14.08 -6.99
C THR A 14 -10.15 14.46 -8.46
N SER A 15 -10.88 15.46 -8.99
CA SER A 15 -10.64 16.04 -10.31
C SER A 15 -9.32 16.83 -10.32
N GLY A 16 -8.24 16.23 -10.83
CA GLY A 16 -6.90 16.86 -10.82
C GLY A 16 -5.69 15.92 -10.86
N TYR A 17 -5.89 14.60 -11.04
CA TYR A 17 -4.88 13.51 -10.98
C TYR A 17 -3.58 13.68 -11.80
N ARG A 18 -3.44 14.74 -12.59
CA ARG A 18 -2.23 15.07 -13.38
C ARG A 18 -1.32 16.10 -12.72
N GLU A 19 -1.72 16.68 -11.60
CA GLU A 19 -0.87 17.60 -10.86
C GLU A 19 0.27 16.85 -10.18
N LYS A 20 1.47 17.44 -10.23
CA LYS A 20 2.65 16.88 -9.57
C LYS A 20 2.57 17.10 -8.07
N SER A 21 3.10 16.15 -7.31
CA SER A 21 3.32 16.32 -5.88
C SER A 21 4.24 17.51 -5.62
N SER A 22 3.99 18.24 -4.52
CA SER A 22 4.87 19.29 -4.01
C SER A 22 5.35 18.92 -2.62
N GLU A 23 6.59 19.29 -2.33
CA GLU A 23 7.17 19.18 -1.00
C GLU A 23 6.86 20.47 -0.22
N GLU A 24 6.20 20.36 0.93
CA GLU A 24 5.72 21.51 1.70
C GLU A 24 5.89 21.29 3.22
N LYS A 25 6.11 22.38 3.97
CA LYS A 25 6.17 22.33 5.43
C LYS A 25 4.79 22.11 6.03
N ILE A 26 4.70 21.30 7.08
CA ILE A 26 3.42 21.02 7.77
C ILE A 26 2.78 22.32 8.27
N GLY A 27 3.54 23.24 8.86
CA GLY A 27 2.99 24.52 9.35
C GLY A 27 2.34 25.37 8.26
N LEU A 28 2.92 25.38 7.04
CA LEU A 28 2.32 26.10 5.91
C LEU A 28 1.02 25.45 5.43
N LEU A 29 0.92 24.12 5.53
CA LEU A 29 -0.31 23.41 5.20
C LEU A 29 -1.40 23.65 6.24
N GLU A 30 -1.03 23.69 7.52
CA GLU A 30 -1.95 24.01 8.63
C GLU A 30 -2.53 25.42 8.48
N GLU A 31 -1.70 26.41 8.14
CA GLU A 31 -2.14 27.78 7.85
C GLU A 31 -3.06 27.85 6.61
N LYS A 32 -2.82 27.01 5.60
CA LYS A 32 -3.59 27.02 4.35
C LYS A 32 -4.92 26.28 4.47
N PHE A 33 -4.99 25.26 5.32
CA PHE A 33 -6.12 24.33 5.43
C PHE A 33 -6.68 24.28 6.85
N GLU A 34 -7.21 25.40 7.33
CA GLU A 34 -7.67 25.59 8.71
C GLU A 34 -8.75 24.57 9.18
N ASN A 35 -9.47 23.92 8.25
CA ASN A 35 -10.47 22.90 8.59
C ASN A 35 -9.92 21.47 8.63
N ILE A 36 -8.62 21.30 8.39
CA ILE A 36 -7.92 20.01 8.43
C ILE A 36 -6.81 20.13 9.47
N PRO A 37 -6.92 19.47 10.64
CA PRO A 37 -5.91 19.53 11.68
C PRO A 37 -4.72 18.61 11.32
N ILE A 38 -3.91 19.01 10.35
CA ILE A 38 -2.88 18.17 9.71
C ILE A 38 -1.84 17.72 10.71
N LEU A 39 -1.26 18.65 11.49
CA LEU A 39 -0.22 18.33 12.46
C LEU A 39 -0.73 17.35 13.53
N ASP A 40 -1.93 17.59 14.06
CA ASP A 40 -2.53 16.72 15.08
C ASP A 40 -2.89 15.34 14.51
N MET A 41 -3.44 15.28 13.30
CA MET A 41 -3.76 14.02 12.63
C MET A 41 -2.50 13.18 12.37
N LEU A 42 -1.44 13.82 11.86
CA LEU A 42 -0.18 13.14 11.62
C LEU A 42 0.45 12.68 12.94
N ASN A 43 0.52 13.54 13.95
CA ASN A 43 1.06 13.14 15.25
C ASN A 43 0.25 12.03 15.94
N ASN A 44 -1.07 11.99 15.76
CA ASN A 44 -1.89 10.89 16.27
C ASN A 44 -1.52 9.54 15.63
N GLU A 45 -1.17 9.54 14.35
CA GLU A 45 -0.72 8.33 13.65
C GLU A 45 0.73 7.98 14.01
N PHE A 46 1.66 8.93 13.89
CA PHE A 46 3.10 8.69 14.12
C PHE A 46 3.47 8.41 15.58
N ARG A 47 2.62 8.80 16.54
CA ARG A 47 2.77 8.39 17.95
C ARG A 47 2.75 6.87 18.14
N LYS A 48 2.15 6.11 17.21
CA LYS A 48 2.17 4.63 17.25
C LYS A 48 3.58 4.03 17.12
N VAL A 49 4.53 4.82 16.60
CA VAL A 49 5.94 4.45 16.39
C VAL A 49 6.91 5.42 17.09
N ASP A 50 6.42 6.15 18.11
CA ASP A 50 7.21 7.09 18.91
C ASP A 50 7.88 8.22 18.10
N VAL A 51 7.30 8.58 16.96
CA VAL A 51 7.73 9.74 16.14
C VAL A 51 6.85 10.94 16.46
N ASN A 52 7.48 12.10 16.67
CA ASN A 52 6.79 13.35 16.94
C ASN A 52 7.18 14.40 15.89
N LEU A 53 6.21 14.79 15.08
CA LEU A 53 6.34 15.78 14.02
C LEU A 53 6.06 17.19 14.55
N THR A 54 6.62 18.16 13.85
CA THR A 54 6.57 19.59 14.12
C THR A 54 6.17 20.36 12.87
N GLU A 55 5.77 21.62 13.03
CA GLU A 55 5.44 22.52 11.92
C GLU A 55 6.58 22.71 10.90
N ASN A 56 7.83 22.45 11.31
CA ASN A 56 9.00 22.60 10.47
C ASN A 56 9.29 21.37 9.60
N ASP A 57 8.69 20.23 9.91
CA ASP A 57 8.87 19.02 9.13
C ASP A 57 8.16 19.14 7.78
N THR A 58 8.68 18.41 6.81
CA THR A 58 8.28 18.53 5.41
C THR A 58 7.56 17.28 4.95
N VAL A 59 6.48 17.44 4.19
CA VAL A 59 5.68 16.34 3.64
C VAL A 59 5.49 16.51 2.13
N TYR A 60 5.32 15.40 1.42
CA TYR A 60 4.94 15.40 0.01
C TYR A 60 3.42 15.38 -0.12
N VAL A 61 2.84 16.43 -0.72
CA VAL A 61 1.41 16.59 -0.90
C VAL A 61 1.04 16.33 -2.37
N SER A 62 0.07 15.46 -2.61
CA SER A 62 -0.31 15.06 -3.98
C SER A 62 -1.80 14.79 -4.15
N PRO A 63 -2.52 15.54 -5.02
CA PRO A 63 -2.26 16.92 -5.46
C PRO A 63 -2.80 17.96 -4.46
N ILE A 64 -2.14 19.12 -4.33
CA ILE A 64 -2.53 20.16 -3.35
C ILE A 64 -3.96 20.69 -3.57
N THR A 65 -4.44 20.70 -4.81
CA THR A 65 -5.82 21.13 -5.15
C THR A 65 -6.90 20.23 -4.59
N TYR A 66 -6.60 18.95 -4.32
CA TYR A 66 -7.54 18.08 -3.61
C TYR A 66 -7.78 18.60 -2.18
N TYR A 67 -6.71 18.98 -1.48
CA TYR A 67 -6.79 19.49 -0.11
C TYR A 67 -7.47 20.86 -0.03
N GLU A 68 -7.28 21.73 -1.02
CA GLU A 68 -8.03 22.99 -1.14
C GLU A 68 -9.55 22.75 -1.25
N LYS A 69 -9.95 21.85 -2.13
CA LYS A 69 -11.37 21.48 -2.31
C LYS A 69 -11.93 20.77 -1.09
N LEU A 70 -11.13 19.90 -0.45
CA LEU A 70 -11.50 19.21 0.77
C LEU A 70 -11.70 20.20 1.92
N ASN A 71 -10.79 21.16 2.10
CA ASN A 71 -10.90 22.20 3.11
C ASN A 71 -12.23 22.95 2.98
N GLY A 72 -12.57 23.42 1.77
CA GLY A 72 -13.86 24.08 1.54
C GLY A 72 -15.09 23.16 1.68
N PHE A 73 -14.96 21.87 1.35
CA PHE A 73 -16.02 20.89 1.60
C PHE A 73 -16.29 20.71 3.10
N LEU A 74 -15.24 20.64 3.92
CA LEU A 74 -15.35 20.43 5.36
C LEU A 74 -16.02 21.59 6.10
N GLU A 75 -15.98 22.81 5.57
CA GLU A 75 -16.69 23.97 6.13
C GLU A 75 -18.22 23.83 6.07
N THR A 76 -18.73 23.09 5.08
CA THR A 76 -20.17 23.09 4.74
C THR A 76 -20.84 21.74 4.98
N VAL A 77 -20.06 20.67 5.10
CA VAL A 77 -20.59 19.32 5.29
C VAL A 77 -21.21 19.15 6.68
N ASP A 78 -22.36 18.49 6.73
CA ASP A 78 -22.94 18.07 8.01
C ASP A 78 -22.04 17.04 8.70
N TRP A 79 -21.63 17.33 9.94
CA TRP A 79 -20.69 16.49 10.68
C TRP A 79 -21.24 15.09 10.98
N GLN A 80 -22.57 14.94 11.16
CA GLN A 80 -23.18 13.64 11.42
C GLN A 80 -23.14 12.78 10.15
N ALA A 81 -23.43 13.38 9.00
CA ALA A 81 -23.31 12.72 7.72
C ALA A 81 -21.85 12.30 7.44
N LEU A 82 -20.87 13.17 7.73
CA LEU A 82 -19.44 12.84 7.59
C LEU A 82 -19.02 11.71 8.54
N TYR A 83 -19.46 11.74 9.81
CA TYR A 83 -19.21 10.69 10.79
C TYR A 83 -19.79 9.34 10.34
N ASN A 84 -21.04 9.34 9.86
CA ASN A 84 -21.70 8.14 9.34
C ASN A 84 -21.00 7.59 8.09
N TYR A 85 -20.53 8.46 7.20
CA TYR A 85 -19.71 8.06 6.05
C TYR A 85 -18.39 7.41 6.50
N GLY A 86 -17.71 8.01 7.49
CA GLY A 86 -16.48 7.45 8.07
C GLY A 86 -16.72 6.06 8.68
N GLY A 87 -17.77 5.89 9.48
CA GLY A 87 -18.16 4.60 10.05
C GLY A 87 -18.50 3.56 8.97
N PHE A 88 -19.22 3.95 7.92
CA PHE A 88 -19.50 3.08 6.78
C PHE A 88 -18.21 2.65 6.06
N LYS A 89 -17.27 3.58 5.83
CA LYS A 89 -15.98 3.27 5.20
C LYS A 89 -15.14 2.32 6.05
N ALA A 90 -15.09 2.53 7.37
CA ALA A 90 -14.41 1.61 8.28
C ALA A 90 -15.02 0.20 8.19
N LEU A 91 -16.35 0.07 8.30
CA LEU A 91 -17.03 -1.22 8.17
C LEU A 91 -16.75 -1.89 6.82
N TYR A 92 -16.77 -1.12 5.73
CA TYR A 92 -16.47 -1.64 4.39
C TYR A 92 -15.03 -2.12 4.23
N GLN A 93 -14.06 -1.40 4.80
CA GLN A 93 -12.65 -1.80 4.76
C GLN A 93 -12.39 -3.07 5.59
N HIS A 94 -13.05 -3.20 6.73
CA HIS A 94 -12.83 -4.31 7.67
C HIS A 94 -13.65 -5.57 7.37
N ALA A 95 -14.78 -5.41 6.69
CA ALA A 95 -15.68 -6.51 6.39
C ALA A 95 -16.30 -6.34 4.99
N PRO A 96 -15.49 -6.33 3.91
CA PRO A 96 -16.01 -6.25 2.55
C PRO A 96 -16.99 -7.39 2.26
N ASP A 97 -16.70 -8.60 2.77
CA ASP A 97 -17.51 -9.80 2.59
C ASP A 97 -18.86 -9.73 3.35
N LEU A 98 -18.95 -8.92 4.41
CA LEU A 98 -20.23 -8.66 5.10
C LEU A 98 -21.22 -8.00 4.13
N TRP A 99 -20.75 -7.13 3.24
CA TRP A 99 -21.62 -6.49 2.26
C TRP A 99 -22.12 -7.46 1.19
N ASP A 100 -21.26 -8.37 0.73
CA ASP A 100 -21.67 -9.41 -0.19
C ASP A 100 -22.68 -10.37 0.47
N MET A 101 -22.46 -10.71 1.75
CA MET A 101 -23.41 -11.50 2.54
C MET A 101 -24.76 -10.78 2.74
N LEU A 102 -24.74 -9.46 3.00
CA LEU A 102 -25.95 -8.65 3.14
C LEU A 102 -26.70 -8.46 1.81
N LYS A 103 -25.99 -8.34 0.68
CA LYS A 103 -26.57 -8.13 -0.65
C LYS A 103 -27.15 -9.40 -1.27
N THR A 104 -26.48 -10.53 -1.09
CA THR A 104 -26.83 -11.78 -1.79
C THR A 104 -27.93 -12.58 -1.09
N GLY A 105 -28.23 -12.25 0.17
CA GLY A 105 -29.07 -13.09 1.03
C GLY A 105 -28.39 -14.42 1.33
N GLN A 106 -28.84 -15.13 2.38
CA GLN A 106 -28.23 -16.40 2.80
C GLN A 106 -28.30 -17.53 1.75
N ASP A 107 -29.04 -17.34 0.65
CA ASP A 107 -29.41 -18.41 -0.29
C ASP A 107 -28.43 -18.60 -1.46
N GLN A 108 -27.43 -17.73 -1.64
CA GLN A 108 -26.41 -17.94 -2.68
C GLN A 108 -25.23 -18.75 -2.14
N LYS A 109 -25.00 -19.93 -2.73
CA LYS A 109 -23.76 -20.68 -2.50
C LYS A 109 -22.58 -19.80 -2.90
N PRO A 110 -21.55 -19.65 -2.05
CA PRO A 110 -20.38 -18.86 -2.40
C PRO A 110 -19.75 -19.41 -3.69
N LYS A 111 -19.40 -18.51 -4.61
CA LYS A 111 -18.77 -18.87 -5.90
C LYS A 111 -17.42 -19.55 -5.71
N THR A 112 -16.72 -19.21 -4.64
CA THR A 112 -15.39 -19.70 -4.31
C THR A 112 -15.47 -20.57 -3.04
N PRO A 113 -14.85 -21.75 -3.00
CA PRO A 113 -14.74 -22.54 -1.79
C PRO A 113 -14.10 -21.75 -0.65
N ARG A 114 -14.59 -21.96 0.59
CA ARG A 114 -14.10 -21.23 1.77
C ARG A 114 -12.58 -21.34 1.97
N TRP A 115 -12.00 -22.51 1.74
CA TRP A 115 -10.56 -22.72 1.94
C TRP A 115 -9.71 -21.83 1.02
N GLU A 116 -10.17 -21.61 -0.22
CA GLU A 116 -9.48 -20.77 -1.21
C GLU A 116 -9.61 -19.29 -0.82
N THR A 117 -10.78 -18.88 -0.32
CA THR A 117 -10.96 -17.53 0.25
C THR A 117 -10.05 -17.30 1.46
N CYS A 118 -9.97 -18.26 2.38
CA CYS A 118 -9.10 -18.17 3.55
C CYS A 118 -7.61 -18.12 3.15
N LEU A 119 -7.19 -18.91 2.16
CA LEU A 119 -5.82 -18.87 1.66
C LEU A 119 -5.49 -17.52 1.01
N HIS A 120 -6.42 -16.98 0.22
CA HIS A 120 -6.25 -15.65 -0.37
C HIS A 120 -6.11 -14.56 0.69
N LYS A 121 -6.97 -14.56 1.73
CA LYS A 121 -6.88 -13.61 2.84
C LYS A 121 -5.59 -13.75 3.64
N LEU A 122 -5.08 -14.96 3.81
CA LEU A 122 -3.78 -15.20 4.42
C LEU A 122 -2.66 -14.57 3.57
N TRP A 123 -2.71 -14.71 2.25
CA TRP A 123 -1.72 -14.11 1.35
C TRP A 123 -1.79 -12.58 1.35
N GLU A 124 -2.99 -11.98 1.45
CA GLU A 124 -3.14 -10.53 1.56
C GLU A 124 -2.58 -9.99 2.88
N ALA A 125 -2.81 -10.68 4.00
CA ALA A 125 -2.41 -10.20 5.32
C ALA A 125 -1.00 -10.62 5.76
N MET A 126 -0.50 -11.74 5.23
CA MET A 126 0.80 -12.31 5.54
C MET A 126 1.53 -12.81 4.28
N PRO A 127 1.87 -11.90 3.34
CA PRO A 127 2.45 -12.30 2.07
C PRO A 127 3.81 -12.99 2.22
N GLU A 128 4.67 -12.56 3.16
CA GLU A 128 6.01 -13.14 3.31
C GLU A 128 5.98 -14.58 3.83
N PRO A 129 5.29 -14.93 4.94
CA PRO A 129 5.20 -16.31 5.40
C PRO A 129 4.53 -17.25 4.38
N ALA A 130 3.54 -16.73 3.67
CA ALA A 130 2.90 -17.43 2.57
C ALA A 130 3.87 -17.73 1.41
N ASN A 131 4.61 -16.72 0.97
CA ASN A 131 5.60 -16.84 -0.09
C ASN A 131 6.79 -17.72 0.34
N TYR A 132 7.19 -17.67 1.62
CA TYR A 132 8.20 -18.56 2.17
C TYR A 132 7.77 -20.03 2.03
N THR A 133 6.53 -20.32 2.43
CA THR A 133 5.97 -21.68 2.32
C THR A 133 5.96 -22.14 0.86
N TYR A 134 5.52 -21.28 -0.07
CA TYR A 134 5.53 -21.59 -1.49
C TYR A 134 6.96 -21.80 -2.04
N ALA A 135 7.90 -20.92 -1.68
CA ALA A 135 9.29 -20.98 -2.09
C ALA A 135 9.96 -22.28 -1.65
N VAL A 136 9.74 -22.70 -0.39
CA VAL A 136 10.37 -23.89 0.17
C VAL A 136 9.75 -25.19 -0.36
N HIS A 137 8.44 -25.21 -0.59
CA HIS A 137 7.73 -26.46 -0.89
C HIS A 137 7.35 -26.66 -2.36
N SER A 138 7.35 -25.61 -3.17
CA SER A 138 6.78 -25.65 -4.52
C SER A 138 7.65 -25.01 -5.59
N PHE A 139 8.68 -24.23 -5.20
CA PHE A 139 9.54 -23.55 -6.16
C PHE A 139 10.86 -24.29 -6.36
N ASP A 140 11.17 -24.59 -7.62
CA ASP A 140 12.43 -25.25 -7.99
C ASP A 140 13.57 -24.23 -8.06
N SER A 141 14.60 -24.44 -7.25
CA SER A 141 15.77 -23.57 -7.20
C SER A 141 16.65 -23.66 -8.45
N GLU A 142 16.63 -24.79 -9.16
CA GLU A 142 17.33 -24.95 -10.44
C GLU A 142 16.64 -24.10 -11.51
N ALA A 143 15.30 -24.18 -11.58
CA ALA A 143 14.51 -23.32 -12.46
C ALA A 143 14.73 -21.82 -12.16
N LYS A 144 14.89 -21.43 -10.89
CA LYS A 144 15.28 -20.05 -10.51
C LYS A 144 16.58 -19.64 -11.18
N ALA A 145 17.60 -20.48 -11.09
CA ALA A 145 18.93 -20.20 -11.63
C ALA A 145 18.91 -20.09 -13.16
N GLU A 146 18.21 -21.01 -13.84
CA GLU A 146 18.06 -20.99 -15.29
C GLU A 146 17.37 -19.72 -15.80
N VAL A 147 16.23 -19.35 -15.20
CA VAL A 147 15.49 -18.14 -15.61
C VAL A 147 16.28 -16.88 -15.28
N THR A 148 17.04 -16.86 -14.18
CA THR A 148 17.95 -15.75 -13.85
C THR A 148 19.04 -15.59 -14.91
N TYR A 149 19.65 -16.70 -15.34
CA TYR A 149 20.62 -16.67 -16.42
C TYR A 149 20.02 -16.12 -17.73
N ILE A 150 18.79 -16.53 -18.08
CA ILE A 150 18.09 -16.01 -19.27
C ILE A 150 17.85 -14.50 -19.14
N ALA A 151 17.37 -14.02 -17.99
CA ALA A 151 17.13 -12.60 -17.76
C ALA A 151 18.41 -11.76 -17.88
N GLU A 152 19.52 -12.26 -17.34
CA GLU A 152 20.84 -11.61 -17.48
C GLU A 152 21.30 -11.57 -18.94
N LYS A 153 21.05 -12.62 -19.72
CA LYS A 153 21.32 -12.62 -21.17
C LYS A 153 20.47 -11.60 -21.91
N ILE A 154 19.18 -11.49 -21.60
CA ILE A 154 18.30 -10.47 -22.19
C ILE A 154 18.79 -9.06 -21.86
N LYS A 155 19.19 -8.81 -20.61
CA LYS A 155 19.77 -7.53 -20.18
C LYS A 155 21.04 -7.20 -20.97
N ALA A 156 21.93 -8.18 -21.16
CA ALA A 156 23.15 -8.00 -21.96
C ALA A 156 22.85 -7.71 -23.44
N GLU A 157 21.93 -8.44 -24.05
CA GLU A 157 21.52 -8.20 -25.44
C GLU A 157 20.85 -6.83 -25.63
N LEU A 158 20.09 -6.35 -24.63
CA LEU A 158 19.54 -5.00 -24.64
C LEU A 158 20.64 -3.93 -24.63
N ILE A 159 21.70 -4.13 -23.85
CA ILE A 159 22.86 -3.23 -23.83
C ILE A 159 23.54 -3.18 -25.21
N GLU A 160 23.73 -4.34 -25.86
CA GLU A 160 24.31 -4.39 -27.21
C GLU A 160 23.39 -3.74 -28.25
N ALA A 161 22.08 -3.96 -28.16
CA ALA A 161 21.10 -3.32 -29.04
C ALA A 161 21.11 -1.78 -28.90
N ILE A 162 21.21 -1.26 -27.67
CA ILE A 162 21.34 0.18 -27.41
C ILE A 162 22.66 0.70 -27.96
N ARG A 163 23.77 -0.02 -27.75
CA ARG A 163 25.11 0.38 -28.23
C ARG A 163 25.17 0.47 -29.76
N ASN A 164 24.48 -0.42 -30.45
CA ASN A 164 24.44 -0.47 -31.92
C ASN A 164 23.31 0.37 -32.53
N SER A 165 22.55 1.10 -31.71
CA SER A 165 21.44 1.91 -32.19
C SER A 165 21.91 3.10 -33.01
N THR A 166 21.26 3.34 -34.16
CA THR A 166 21.57 4.46 -35.06
C THR A 166 20.68 5.68 -34.83
N TRP A 167 19.67 5.55 -33.96
CA TRP A 167 18.65 6.57 -33.73
C TRP A 167 18.95 7.51 -32.55
N ALA A 168 19.92 7.18 -31.70
CA ALA A 168 20.27 7.94 -30.50
C ALA A 168 21.66 8.58 -30.61
N GLU A 169 21.82 9.78 -30.05
CA GLU A 169 23.14 10.41 -29.94
C GLU A 169 24.04 9.64 -28.97
N ASN A 170 25.36 9.70 -29.20
CA ASN A 170 26.35 8.96 -28.40
C ASN A 170 26.29 9.26 -26.89
N SER A 171 25.88 10.46 -26.49
CA SER A 171 25.68 10.84 -25.08
C SER A 171 24.45 10.13 -24.48
N SER A 172 23.34 10.09 -25.21
CA SER A 172 22.11 9.39 -24.83
C SER A 172 22.30 7.88 -24.75
N VAL A 173 23.07 7.29 -25.67
CA VAL A 173 23.43 5.85 -25.64
C VAL A 173 24.13 5.47 -24.34
N ARG A 174 25.12 6.25 -23.90
CA ARG A 174 25.85 5.99 -22.64
C ARG A 174 24.93 6.09 -21.41
N LEU A 175 24.04 7.08 -21.40
CA LEU A 175 23.07 7.23 -20.30
C LEU A 175 22.10 6.05 -20.25
N LEU A 176 21.56 5.64 -21.39
CA LEU A 176 20.65 4.49 -21.48
C LEU A 176 21.30 3.18 -21.03
N ILE A 177 22.54 2.92 -21.46
CA ILE A 177 23.29 1.74 -20.99
C ILE A 177 23.45 1.79 -19.47
N LYS A 178 23.83 2.94 -18.90
CA LYS A 178 23.98 3.09 -17.45
C LYS A 178 22.67 2.86 -16.69
N GLU A 179 21.53 3.27 -17.24
CA GLU A 179 20.22 2.98 -16.64
C GLU A 179 19.88 1.48 -16.72
N VAL A 180 20.16 0.83 -17.85
CA VAL A 180 19.97 -0.63 -17.98
C VAL A 180 20.87 -1.40 -17.02
N GLU A 181 22.13 -1.00 -16.85
CA GLU A 181 23.06 -1.62 -15.91
C GLU A 181 22.55 -1.61 -14.46
N LYS A 182 21.83 -0.54 -14.06
CA LYS A 182 21.20 -0.43 -12.73
C LYS A 182 19.98 -1.33 -12.52
N ILE A 183 19.41 -1.91 -13.58
CA ILE A 183 18.26 -2.81 -13.45
C ILE A 183 18.67 -4.02 -12.59
N GLN A 184 17.99 -4.19 -11.47
CA GLN A 184 18.12 -5.37 -10.61
C GLN A 184 17.14 -6.45 -11.10
N ILE A 185 17.65 -7.65 -11.36
CA ILE A 185 16.83 -8.79 -11.72
C ILE A 185 16.41 -9.50 -10.43
N VAL A 186 15.10 -9.53 -10.18
CA VAL A 186 14.49 -10.23 -9.04
C VAL A 186 13.50 -11.25 -9.59
N LEU A 187 13.73 -12.54 -9.32
CA LEU A 187 12.94 -13.65 -9.85
C LEU A 187 12.49 -14.60 -8.75
N GLY A 188 11.19 -14.91 -8.75
CA GLY A 188 10.58 -15.74 -7.71
C GLY A 188 10.52 -15.00 -6.38
N TYR A 189 11.44 -15.34 -5.49
CA TYR A 189 11.50 -14.80 -4.12
C TYR A 189 12.88 -14.22 -3.79
N SER A 190 12.90 -13.22 -2.91
CA SER A 190 14.14 -12.68 -2.31
C SER A 190 14.77 -13.69 -1.37
N ASP A 191 16.10 -13.82 -1.37
CA ASP A 191 16.78 -14.74 -0.45
C ASP A 191 16.61 -14.33 1.02
N ASN A 192 16.34 -13.04 1.29
CA ASN A 192 15.98 -12.55 2.62
C ASN A 192 14.71 -13.24 3.16
N LEU A 193 13.80 -13.66 2.27
CA LEU A 193 12.58 -14.37 2.63
C LEU A 193 12.87 -15.72 3.32
N LEU A 194 14.01 -16.34 2.99
CA LEU A 194 14.43 -17.61 3.58
C LEU A 194 15.11 -17.44 4.94
N ASN A 195 15.43 -16.21 5.34
CA ASN A 195 16.00 -15.92 6.65
C ASN A 195 14.88 -15.76 7.67
N GLN A 196 14.75 -16.75 8.55
CA GLN A 196 13.69 -16.80 9.55
C GLN A 196 13.71 -15.61 10.52
N THR A 197 14.89 -15.09 10.87
CA THR A 197 15.02 -13.89 11.72
C THR A 197 14.48 -12.64 11.04
N ILE A 198 14.68 -12.52 9.72
CA ILE A 198 14.09 -11.41 8.94
C ILE A 198 12.58 -11.61 8.86
N LEU A 199 12.12 -12.83 8.57
CA LEU A 199 10.69 -13.11 8.47
C LEU A 199 9.96 -12.81 9.78
N GLU A 200 10.52 -13.22 10.92
CA GLU A 200 9.95 -12.96 12.25
C GLU A 200 9.94 -11.46 12.58
N SER A 201 10.97 -10.70 12.17
CA SER A 201 11.03 -9.27 12.46
C SER A 201 9.95 -8.46 11.73
N LEU A 202 9.48 -8.95 10.57
CA LEU A 202 8.35 -8.35 9.84
C LEU A 202 7.02 -8.46 10.61
N TYR A 203 6.90 -9.39 11.55
CA TYR A 203 5.67 -9.61 12.33
C TYR A 203 5.88 -9.35 13.83
N LYS A 204 6.92 -8.61 14.20
CA LYS A 204 7.31 -8.35 15.61
C LYS A 204 6.24 -7.67 16.46
N HIS A 205 5.26 -6.98 15.84
CA HIS A 205 4.17 -6.33 16.56
C HIS A 205 2.92 -7.20 16.70
N VAL A 206 2.92 -8.39 16.09
CA VAL A 206 1.84 -9.37 16.24
C VAL A 206 2.00 -10.05 17.61
N PRO A 207 1.03 -9.93 18.53
CA PRO A 207 1.01 -10.67 19.78
C PRO A 207 0.76 -12.16 19.53
N ASP A 208 1.00 -12.97 20.55
CA ASP A 208 0.64 -14.39 20.51
C ASP A 208 -0.86 -14.57 20.23
N LEU A 209 -1.18 -15.14 19.07
CA LEU A 209 -2.55 -15.36 18.64
C LEU A 209 -3.16 -16.55 19.37
N ASN A 210 -4.33 -16.36 19.98
CA ASN A 210 -5.10 -17.45 20.57
C ASN A 210 -6.05 -18.05 19.53
N VAL A 211 -6.18 -19.38 19.50
CA VAL A 211 -7.12 -20.11 18.62
C VAL A 211 -8.59 -19.73 18.83
N THR A 212 -8.91 -19.09 19.96
CA THR A 212 -10.25 -18.57 20.28
C THR A 212 -10.49 -17.14 19.78
N SER A 213 -9.44 -16.44 19.30
CA SER A 213 -9.58 -15.10 18.73
C SER A 213 -10.43 -15.16 17.46
N SER A 214 -11.27 -14.15 17.27
CA SER A 214 -12.05 -14.01 16.05
C SER A 214 -11.13 -13.70 14.85
N PHE A 215 -11.59 -14.04 13.66
CA PHE A 215 -10.88 -13.71 12.42
C PHE A 215 -10.61 -12.20 12.30
N LEU A 216 -11.57 -11.35 12.71
CA LEU A 216 -11.43 -9.90 12.65
C LEU A 216 -10.33 -9.38 13.58
N GLU A 217 -10.22 -9.93 14.79
CA GLU A 217 -9.15 -9.54 15.73
C GLU A 217 -7.77 -9.91 15.20
N ILE A 218 -7.62 -11.12 14.62
CA ILE A 218 -6.37 -11.56 14.01
C ILE A 218 -6.01 -10.65 12.83
N PHE A 219 -6.96 -10.39 11.95
CA PHE A 219 -6.72 -9.60 10.74
C PHE A 219 -6.39 -8.14 11.06
N ASP A 220 -7.07 -7.54 12.05
CA ASP A 220 -6.79 -6.16 12.49
C ASP A 220 -5.38 -6.04 13.09
N THR A 221 -4.98 -7.04 13.87
CA THR A 221 -3.64 -7.14 14.45
C THR A 221 -2.54 -7.21 13.38
N LEU A 222 -2.74 -8.02 12.33
CA LEU A 222 -1.80 -8.14 11.21
C LEU A 222 -1.68 -6.82 10.43
N ARG A 223 -2.82 -6.16 10.18
CA ARG A 223 -2.86 -4.86 9.51
C ARG A 223 -2.15 -3.77 10.32
N GLU A 224 -2.39 -3.73 11.64
CA GLU A 224 -1.72 -2.77 12.51
C GLU A 224 -0.21 -3.01 12.57
N ASN A 225 0.24 -4.29 12.55
CA ASN A 225 1.66 -4.60 12.41
C ASN A 225 2.25 -4.06 11.09
N HIS A 226 1.57 -4.28 9.96
CA HIS A 226 2.00 -3.75 8.66
C HIS A 226 2.11 -2.22 8.67
N HIS A 227 1.04 -1.55 9.13
CA HIS A 227 0.98 -0.09 9.24
C HIS A 227 2.11 0.47 10.10
N ARG A 228 2.41 -0.17 11.24
CA ARG A 228 3.54 0.24 12.11
C ARG A 228 4.90 0.08 11.44
N ASN A 229 5.12 -1.01 10.71
CA ASN A 229 6.38 -1.21 10.01
C ASN A 229 6.57 -0.17 8.90
N GLU A 230 5.53 0.10 8.10
CA GLU A 230 5.57 1.15 7.08
C GLU A 230 5.88 2.52 7.68
N MET A 231 5.23 2.88 8.79
CA MET A 231 5.50 4.16 9.47
C MET A 231 6.91 4.26 10.05
N ALA A 232 7.51 3.14 10.47
CA ALA A 232 8.86 3.11 11.06
C ALA A 232 9.98 3.14 10.00
N GLU A 233 9.66 2.90 8.72
CA GLU A 233 10.61 2.98 7.60
C GLU A 233 10.70 4.38 6.97
N LEU A 234 9.78 5.29 7.34
CA LEU A 234 9.76 6.70 6.91
C LEU A 234 10.71 7.57 7.75
#